data_AF-A0A2J4JQL4-F1
#
_entry.id   AF-A0A2J4JQL4-F1
#
_cell.length_a   1.000
_cell.length_b   1.000
_cell.length_c   1.000
_cell.angle_alpha   90.00
_cell.angle_beta   90.00
_cell.angle_gamma   90.00
#
_symmetry.space_group_name_H-M   'P 1'
#
loop_
_entity.id
_entity.type
_entity.pdbx_description
1 polymer ?
#
loop_
_entity_poly.entity_id
_entity_poly.type
_entity_poly.pdbx_seq_one_letter_code
_entity_poly.pdbx_strand_id
1 'polypeptide(L)'
;MFSKYDVYTTVQSMYCYPDTDVLINKLNIHDKAELKQAEEEFTAVKQMALLQEPIKGRFTKTHLFRIHRFLFEDVYPFAGHIRKEQIRKGDTMFYPPDLIDRELERVFKTIHSKKLLAEQDKEKQIQNLSQTMAELNIIHPFRDGKVTLRYQQNVA
;
A
#
# COMPACT_ATOMS: atom_id res chain seq x y z
N MET A 1 11.83 14.96 2.85
CA MET A 1 10.55 15.10 3.57
C MET A 1 9.45 14.54 2.66
N PHE A 2 8.98 13.30 2.87
CA PHE A 2 7.89 12.76 2.05
C PHE A 2 6.56 13.21 2.64
N SER A 3 5.89 14.15 1.97
CA SER A 3 4.55 14.58 2.36
C SER A 3 3.54 13.43 2.26
N LYS A 4 2.63 13.36 3.24
CA LYS A 4 1.47 12.45 3.28
C LYS A 4 0.42 12.89 2.24
N TYR A 5 -0.51 11.99 1.96
CA TYR A 5 -1.57 12.18 0.96
C TYR A 5 -2.64 13.16 1.43
N ASP A 6 -2.97 14.14 0.60
CA ASP A 6 -4.08 15.08 0.81
C ASP A 6 -5.38 14.48 0.29
N VAL A 7 -6.49 14.73 0.99
CA VAL A 7 -7.84 14.33 0.55
C VAL A 7 -8.42 15.43 -0.36
N TYR A 8 -9.12 15.04 -1.42
CA TYR A 8 -9.66 15.99 -2.41
C TYR A 8 -10.99 16.65 -1.98
N THR A 9 -11.66 16.12 -0.97
CA THR A 9 -12.98 16.60 -0.53
C THR A 9 -12.84 17.78 0.43
N THR A 10 -13.82 18.69 0.42
CA THR A 10 -13.93 19.83 1.35
C THR A 10 -14.31 19.43 2.78
N VAL A 11 -14.67 18.16 2.98
CA VAL A 11 -14.96 17.57 4.28
C VAL A 11 -13.73 16.90 4.87
N GLN A 12 -13.66 16.95 6.20
CA GLN A 12 -12.62 16.27 6.97
C GLN A 12 -12.54 14.77 6.60
N SER A 13 -11.32 14.25 6.48
CA SER A 13 -11.08 12.84 6.18
C SER A 13 -11.68 11.93 7.25
N MET A 14 -12.43 10.91 6.83
CA MET A 14 -12.96 9.86 7.70
C MET A 14 -11.87 9.02 8.39
N TYR A 15 -10.62 9.16 7.94
CA TYR A 15 -9.48 8.44 8.48
C TYR A 15 -8.74 9.21 9.57
N CYS A 16 -9.08 10.47 9.83
CA CYS A 16 -8.41 11.30 10.83
C CYS A 16 -9.29 11.55 12.06
N TYR A 17 -8.68 11.81 13.22
CA TYR A 17 -9.43 12.27 14.39
C TYR A 17 -10.08 13.63 14.11
N PRO A 18 -11.29 13.92 14.67
CA PRO A 18 -11.99 15.20 14.52
C PRO A 18 -11.06 16.40 14.69
N ASP A 19 -11.19 17.38 13.79
CA ASP A 19 -10.39 18.62 13.75
C ASP A 19 -8.86 18.43 13.66
N THR A 20 -8.37 17.26 13.23
CA THR A 20 -6.93 16.99 13.04
C THR A 20 -6.61 16.38 11.67
N ASP A 21 -5.33 16.39 11.31
CA ASP A 21 -4.77 15.61 10.20
C ASP A 21 -4.10 14.30 10.65
N VAL A 22 -4.33 13.89 11.90
CA VAL A 22 -3.75 12.67 12.48
C VAL A 22 -4.67 11.50 12.25
N LEU A 23 -4.13 10.43 11.64
CA LEU A 23 -4.88 9.23 11.32
C LEU A 23 -5.36 8.52 12.60
N ILE A 24 -6.62 8.08 12.59
CA ILE A 24 -7.18 7.20 13.62
C ILE A 24 -6.34 5.93 13.68
N ASN A 25 -5.81 5.65 14.86
CA ASN A 25 -4.86 4.57 15.09
C ASN A 25 -5.20 3.82 16.39
N LYS A 26 -4.75 2.57 16.49
CA LYS A 26 -5.02 1.67 17.62
C LYS A 26 -4.23 2.04 18.88
N LEU A 27 -3.21 2.87 18.74
CA LEU A 27 -2.36 3.35 19.83
C LEU A 27 -2.96 4.58 20.54
N ASN A 28 -4.08 5.12 20.03
CA ASN A 28 -4.70 6.34 20.51
C ASN A 28 -3.73 7.54 20.57
N ILE A 29 -2.83 7.64 19.60
CA ILE A 29 -1.87 8.75 19.48
C ILE A 29 -2.51 9.87 18.66
N HIS A 30 -2.48 11.10 19.18
CA HIS A 30 -3.06 12.29 18.53
C HIS A 30 -1.99 13.28 18.04
N ASP A 31 -0.72 13.04 18.37
CA ASP A 31 0.40 13.79 17.81
C ASP A 31 0.91 13.13 16.52
N LYS A 32 1.15 13.95 15.49
CA LYS A 32 1.54 13.47 14.16
C LYS A 32 2.96 12.91 14.11
N ALA A 33 3.90 13.50 14.86
CA ALA A 33 5.28 13.06 14.87
C ALA A 33 5.42 11.76 15.67
N GLU A 34 4.75 11.69 16.81
CA GLU A 34 4.67 10.50 17.65
C GLU A 34 4.03 9.33 16.90
N LEU A 35 2.90 9.55 16.21
CA LEU A 35 2.25 8.50 15.42
C LEU A 35 3.18 7.99 14.31
N LYS A 36 3.91 8.89 13.66
CA LYS A 36 4.87 8.52 12.62
C LYS A 36 6.00 7.67 13.18
N GLN A 37 6.57 8.06 14.32
CA GLN A 37 7.63 7.30 14.97
C GLN A 37 7.14 5.90 15.36
N ALA A 38 5.98 5.82 16.01
CA ALA A 38 5.38 4.54 16.38
C ALA A 38 5.13 3.65 15.15
N GLU A 39 4.55 4.19 14.06
CA GLU A 39 4.35 3.45 12.82
C GLU A 39 5.67 2.89 12.26
N GLU A 40 6.74 3.71 12.22
CA GLU A 40 8.06 3.29 11.75
C GLU A 40 8.64 2.15 12.61
N GLU A 41 8.52 2.23 13.93
CA GLU A 41 8.99 1.20 14.87
C GLU A 41 8.22 -0.12 14.70
N PHE A 42 6.89 -0.09 14.70
CA PHE A 42 6.06 -1.29 14.49
C PHE A 42 6.32 -1.93 13.12
N THR A 43 6.37 -1.12 12.07
CA THR A 43 6.56 -1.63 10.72
C THR A 43 7.97 -2.17 10.50
N ALA A 44 9.01 -1.60 11.11
CA ALA A 44 10.38 -2.11 11.01
C ALA A 44 10.50 -3.56 11.52
N VAL A 45 9.91 -3.85 12.69
CA VAL A 45 9.89 -5.21 13.26
C VAL A 45 9.18 -6.19 12.31
N LYS A 46 8.04 -5.78 11.76
CA LYS A 46 7.29 -6.64 10.82
C LYS A 46 7.99 -6.82 9.48
N GLN A 47 8.69 -5.80 9.00
CA GLN A 47 9.52 -5.93 7.79
C GLN A 47 10.64 -6.95 8.00
N MET A 48 11.30 -6.94 9.17
CA MET A 48 12.29 -7.97 9.51
C MET A 48 11.66 -9.37 9.54
N ALA A 49 10.47 -9.50 10.13
CA ALA A 49 9.74 -10.77 10.14
C ALA A 49 9.41 -11.25 8.71
N LEU A 50 8.98 -10.37 7.81
CA LEU A 50 8.71 -10.72 6.39
C LEU A 50 9.96 -11.12 5.61
N LEU A 51 11.14 -10.65 6.00
CA LEU A 51 12.40 -11.07 5.37
C LEU A 51 12.80 -12.48 5.79
N GLN A 52 12.47 -12.88 7.02
CA GLN A 52 12.75 -14.22 7.55
C GLN A 52 11.68 -15.22 7.12
N GLU A 53 10.42 -14.86 7.27
CA GLU A 53 9.25 -15.67 6.90
C GLU A 53 8.29 -14.85 6.04
N PRO A 54 8.47 -14.88 4.71
CA PRO A 54 7.58 -14.19 3.79
C PRO A 54 6.15 -14.73 3.87
N ILE A 55 5.17 -13.82 3.78
CA ILE A 55 3.76 -14.23 3.63
C ILE A 55 3.63 -14.99 2.31
N LYS A 56 3.28 -16.29 2.40
CA LYS A 56 3.08 -17.10 1.19
C LYS A 56 1.89 -16.59 0.38
N GLY A 57 2.09 -16.42 -0.92
CA GLY A 57 1.08 -15.93 -1.84
C GLY A 57 1.50 -16.12 -3.29
N ARG A 58 0.58 -15.83 -4.21
CA ARG A 58 0.80 -15.94 -5.66
C ARG A 58 0.76 -14.58 -6.33
N PHE A 59 1.28 -13.54 -5.69
CA PHE A 59 1.30 -12.19 -6.25
C PHE A 59 -0.09 -11.72 -6.74
N THR A 60 -1.12 -11.81 -5.88
CA THR A 60 -2.51 -11.41 -6.17
C THR A 60 -2.93 -10.21 -5.32
N LYS A 61 -4.10 -9.61 -5.59
CA LYS A 61 -4.67 -8.56 -4.73
C LYS A 61 -4.83 -9.02 -3.28
N THR A 62 -5.25 -10.26 -3.06
CA THR A 62 -5.32 -10.87 -1.72
C THR A 62 -3.95 -10.95 -1.05
N HIS A 63 -2.90 -11.25 -1.81
CA HIS A 63 -1.54 -11.27 -1.28
C HIS A 63 -1.10 -9.86 -0.85
N LEU A 64 -1.33 -8.85 -1.70
CA LEU A 64 -1.08 -7.45 -1.39
C LEU A 64 -1.79 -7.01 -0.11
N PHE A 65 -3.07 -7.36 0.03
CA PHE A 65 -3.88 -6.98 1.20
C PHE A 65 -3.39 -7.66 2.47
N ARG A 66 -2.98 -8.93 2.39
CA ARG A 66 -2.40 -9.67 3.53
C ARG A 66 -1.07 -9.05 3.99
N ILE A 67 -0.21 -8.63 3.06
CA ILE A 67 1.04 -7.95 3.39
C ILE A 67 0.77 -6.61 4.06
N HIS A 68 -0.11 -5.79 3.48
CA HIS A 68 -0.47 -4.51 4.09
C HIS A 68 -1.10 -4.72 5.47
N ARG A 69 -2.00 -5.69 5.61
CA ARG A 69 -2.59 -6.01 6.91
C ARG A 69 -1.50 -6.34 7.91
N PHE A 70 -0.63 -7.30 7.58
CA PHE A 70 0.46 -7.69 8.47
C PHE A 70 1.28 -6.48 8.89
N LEU A 71 1.82 -5.70 7.94
CA LEU A 71 2.67 -4.55 8.25
C LEU A 71 2.02 -3.50 9.17
N PHE A 72 0.72 -3.25 9.03
CA PHE A 72 0.07 -2.08 9.64
C PHE A 72 -1.05 -2.41 10.63
N GLU A 73 -1.38 -3.68 10.86
CA GLU A 73 -2.53 -4.09 11.71
C GLU A 73 -2.40 -3.65 13.17
N ASP A 74 -1.20 -3.43 13.70
CA ASP A 74 -1.03 -2.95 15.08
C ASP A 74 -1.22 -1.43 15.21
N VAL A 75 -1.11 -0.71 14.08
CA VAL A 75 -1.19 0.76 14.06
C VAL A 75 -2.55 1.21 13.56
N TYR A 76 -3.05 0.65 12.45
CA TYR A 76 -4.22 1.18 11.77
C TYR A 76 -5.40 0.20 11.73
N PRO A 77 -6.63 0.66 12.03
CA PRO A 77 -7.83 -0.17 11.91
C PRO A 77 -8.15 -0.52 10.45
N PHE A 78 -7.73 0.31 9.49
CA PHE A 78 -7.96 0.07 8.06
C PHE A 78 -6.93 -0.87 7.42
N ALA A 79 -5.96 -1.41 8.18
CA ALA A 79 -4.89 -2.22 7.60
C ALA A 79 -5.42 -3.38 6.75
N GLY A 80 -5.00 -3.46 5.49
CA GLY A 80 -5.44 -4.48 4.53
C GLY A 80 -6.74 -4.15 3.79
N HIS A 81 -7.35 -2.98 4.01
CA HIS A 81 -8.61 -2.58 3.40
C HIS A 81 -8.39 -1.48 2.37
N ILE A 82 -9.13 -1.56 1.25
CA ILE A 82 -9.15 -0.53 0.21
C ILE A 82 -9.62 0.80 0.82
N ARG A 83 -8.96 1.89 0.45
CA ARG A 83 -9.37 3.25 0.87
C ARG A 83 -10.74 3.61 0.30
N LYS A 84 -11.49 4.38 1.07
CA LYS A 84 -12.85 4.84 0.70
C LYS A 84 -12.89 6.28 0.20
N GLU A 85 -11.76 6.99 0.30
CA GLU A 85 -11.66 8.39 -0.09
C GLU A 85 -10.71 8.59 -1.28
N GLN A 86 -11.00 9.61 -2.07
CA GLN A 86 -10.10 10.10 -3.10
C GLN A 86 -8.90 10.82 -2.46
N ILE A 87 -7.69 10.45 -2.88
CA ILE A 87 -6.45 11.05 -2.38
C ILE A 87 -5.59 11.57 -3.53
N ARG A 88 -4.73 12.54 -3.21
CA ARG A 88 -3.70 13.07 -4.10
C ARG A 88 -2.38 13.25 -3.37
N LYS A 89 -1.31 13.43 -4.13
CA LYS A 89 0.00 13.86 -3.62
C LYS A 89 0.57 14.93 -4.53
N GLY A 90 0.67 16.16 -4.03
CA GLY A 90 0.92 17.32 -4.88
C GLY A 90 -0.13 17.37 -5.99
N ASP A 91 0.33 17.45 -7.24
CA ASP A 91 -0.55 17.51 -8.41
C ASP A 91 -1.00 16.13 -8.92
N THR A 92 -0.53 15.03 -8.32
CA THR A 92 -0.88 13.68 -8.76
C THR A 92 -2.13 13.18 -8.04
N MET A 93 -3.22 12.99 -8.78
CA MET A 93 -4.43 12.30 -8.31
C MET A 93 -4.26 10.79 -8.46
N PHE A 94 -4.56 10.03 -7.41
CA PHE A 94 -4.58 8.56 -7.47
C PHE A 94 -5.93 8.05 -8.03
N TYR A 95 -6.04 6.75 -8.30
CA TYR A 95 -7.28 6.18 -8.85
C TYR A 95 -8.52 6.47 -7.99
N PRO A 96 -9.71 6.60 -8.59
CA PRO A 96 -10.97 6.64 -7.84
C PRO A 96 -11.15 5.39 -6.97
N PRO A 97 -11.56 5.52 -5.70
CA PRO A 97 -11.61 4.40 -4.77
C PRO A 97 -12.55 3.27 -5.20
N ASP A 98 -13.64 3.61 -5.87
CA ASP A 98 -14.62 2.71 -6.47
C ASP A 98 -14.06 1.88 -7.64
N LEU A 99 -12.96 2.32 -8.26
CA LEU A 99 -12.30 1.62 -9.36
C LEU A 99 -11.12 0.74 -8.91
N ILE A 100 -10.63 0.90 -7.68
CA ILE A 100 -9.41 0.24 -7.19
C ILE A 100 -9.47 -1.28 -7.36
N ASP A 101 -10.56 -1.93 -6.91
CA ASP A 101 -10.62 -3.40 -6.90
C ASP A 101 -10.56 -3.98 -8.31
N ARG A 102 -11.29 -3.37 -9.25
CA ARG A 102 -11.30 -3.74 -10.66
C ARG A 102 -9.92 -3.58 -11.30
N GLU A 103 -9.24 -2.47 -11.03
CA GLU A 103 -7.93 -2.19 -11.63
C GLU A 103 -6.83 -3.07 -11.05
N LEU A 104 -6.85 -3.36 -9.74
CA LEU A 104 -5.95 -4.35 -9.15
C LEU A 104 -6.13 -5.72 -9.82
N GLU A 105 -7.37 -6.14 -10.04
CA GLU A 105 -7.66 -7.40 -10.71
C GLU A 105 -7.13 -7.45 -12.15
N ARG A 106 -7.29 -6.36 -12.91
CA ARG A 106 -6.70 -6.22 -14.25
C ARG A 106 -5.18 -6.35 -14.22
N VAL A 107 -4.51 -5.62 -13.32
CA VAL A 107 -3.04 -5.62 -13.20
C VAL A 107 -2.53 -7.02 -12.84
N PHE A 108 -3.05 -7.63 -11.77
CA PHE A 108 -2.61 -8.96 -11.36
C PHE A 108 -2.92 -10.04 -12.39
N LYS A 109 -4.07 -9.97 -13.07
CA LYS A 109 -4.37 -10.87 -14.20
C LYS A 109 -3.33 -10.74 -15.32
N THR A 110 -2.93 -9.51 -15.65
CA THR A 110 -1.92 -9.24 -16.68
C THR A 110 -0.56 -9.82 -16.31
N ILE A 111 -0.14 -9.65 -15.06
CA ILE A 111 1.11 -10.20 -14.52
C ILE A 111 1.15 -11.72 -14.72
N HIS A 112 0.07 -12.40 -14.36
CA HIS A 112 -0.03 -13.86 -14.49
C HIS A 112 -0.14 -14.33 -15.93
N SER A 113 -1.02 -13.73 -16.73
CA SER A 113 -1.27 -14.18 -18.10
C SER A 113 -0.05 -14.00 -19.00
N LYS A 114 0.71 -12.92 -18.80
CA LYS A 114 1.92 -12.64 -19.56
C LYS A 114 3.19 -13.20 -18.90
N LYS A 115 3.06 -13.90 -17.77
CA LYS A 115 4.19 -14.45 -16.99
C LYS A 115 5.28 -13.41 -16.72
N LEU A 116 4.89 -12.17 -16.43
CA LEU A 116 5.79 -11.01 -16.36
C LEU A 116 6.93 -11.20 -15.34
N LEU A 117 6.65 -11.92 -14.25
CA LEU A 117 7.62 -12.21 -13.19
C LEU A 117 8.55 -13.38 -13.52
N ALA A 118 8.19 -14.24 -14.47
CA ALA A 118 9.00 -15.39 -14.89
C ALA A 118 9.86 -15.08 -16.13
N GLU A 119 9.84 -13.82 -16.61
CA GLU A 119 10.72 -13.35 -17.67
C GLU A 119 12.19 -13.57 -17.28
N GLN A 120 12.95 -14.17 -18.20
CA GLN A 120 14.36 -14.54 -17.98
C GLN A 120 15.30 -13.49 -18.59
N ASP A 121 14.83 -12.75 -19.59
CA ASP A 121 15.57 -11.61 -20.11
C ASP A 121 15.60 -10.49 -19.08
N LYS A 122 16.80 -10.12 -18.64
CA LYS A 122 17.00 -9.19 -17.54
C LYS A 122 16.42 -7.80 -17.84
N GLU A 123 16.57 -7.31 -19.07
CA GLU A 123 16.08 -5.97 -19.45
C GLU A 123 14.55 -5.95 -19.46
N LYS A 124 13.92 -6.94 -20.09
CA LYS A 124 12.46 -7.10 -20.09
C LYS A 124 11.92 -7.33 -18.69
N GLN A 125 12.62 -8.09 -17.85
CA GLN A 125 12.20 -8.32 -16.47
C GLN A 125 12.20 -7.00 -15.67
N ILE A 126 13.25 -6.17 -15.79
CA ILE A 126 13.32 -4.84 -15.17
C ILE A 126 12.18 -3.95 -15.69
N GLN A 127 11.93 -3.95 -17.00
CA GLN A 127 10.85 -3.18 -17.61
C GLN A 127 9.48 -3.61 -17.07
N ASN A 128 9.21 -4.91 -17.04
CA ASN A 128 7.97 -5.50 -16.54
C ASN A 128 7.72 -5.15 -15.06
N LEU A 129 8.76 -5.25 -14.23
CA LEU A 129 8.68 -4.91 -12.82
C LEU A 129 8.45 -3.41 -12.60
N SER A 130 9.13 -2.57 -13.37
CA SER A 130 8.99 -1.11 -13.30
C SER A 130 7.59 -0.68 -13.70
N GLN A 131 7.05 -1.23 -14.79
CA GLN A 131 5.68 -0.97 -15.23
C GLN A 131 4.66 -1.44 -14.19
N THR A 132 4.81 -2.65 -13.67
CA THR A 132 3.93 -3.19 -12.61
C THR A 132 3.94 -2.29 -11.37
N MET A 133 5.13 -1.85 -10.96
CA MET A 133 5.30 -0.96 -9.81
C MET A 133 4.64 0.40 -10.06
N ALA A 134 4.77 0.95 -11.26
CA ALA A 134 4.11 2.20 -11.63
C ALA A 134 2.58 2.07 -11.60
N GLU A 135 2.02 0.99 -12.14
CA GLU A 135 0.58 0.72 -12.11
C GLU A 135 0.05 0.59 -10.67
N LEU A 136 0.72 -0.20 -9.83
CA LEU A 136 0.31 -0.34 -8.42
C LEU A 136 0.45 0.97 -7.64
N ASN A 137 1.49 1.77 -7.94
CA ASN A 137 1.72 3.06 -7.30
C ASN A 137 0.62 4.07 -7.61
N ILE A 138 0.13 4.13 -8.86
CA ILE A 138 -0.95 5.05 -9.25
C ILE A 138 -2.33 4.57 -8.79
N ILE A 139 -2.56 3.26 -8.72
CA ILE A 139 -3.78 2.69 -8.12
C ILE A 139 -3.86 3.11 -6.64
N HIS A 140 -2.75 3.00 -5.92
CA HIS A 140 -2.61 3.43 -4.53
C HIS A 140 -3.76 2.93 -3.63
N PRO A 141 -3.88 1.61 -3.42
CA PRO A 141 -5.13 1.02 -2.96
C PRO A 141 -5.48 1.32 -1.50
N PHE A 142 -4.52 1.74 -0.69
CA PHE A 142 -4.67 1.96 0.75
C PHE A 142 -4.60 3.45 1.11
N ARG A 143 -5.07 3.81 2.30
CA ARG A 143 -5.10 5.21 2.76
C ARG A 143 -3.70 5.74 3.11
N ASP A 144 -2.90 4.90 3.73
CA ASP A 144 -1.48 5.13 4.07
C ASP A 144 -0.80 3.75 4.10
N GLY A 145 0.51 3.69 4.34
CA GLY A 145 1.24 2.42 4.48
C GLY A 145 1.64 1.81 3.14
N LYS A 146 2.65 2.41 2.50
CA LYS A 146 3.16 1.92 1.21
C LYS A 146 3.71 0.50 1.31
N VAL A 147 3.16 -0.40 0.50
CA VAL A 147 3.71 -1.76 0.30
C VAL A 147 4.56 -1.76 -0.97
N THR A 148 5.85 -2.08 -0.83
CA THR A 148 6.77 -2.24 -1.96
C THR A 148 6.70 -3.66 -2.53
N LEU A 149 6.86 -3.82 -3.84
CA LEU A 149 6.92 -5.12 -4.52
C LEU A 149 7.97 -6.08 -3.94
N ARG A 150 9.01 -5.56 -3.26
CA ARG A 150 10.03 -6.35 -2.56
C ARG A 150 9.42 -7.40 -1.62
N TYR A 151 8.33 -7.08 -0.93
CA TYR A 151 7.65 -8.01 -0.01
C TYR A 151 6.81 -9.08 -0.74
N GLN A 152 6.53 -8.87 -2.02
CA GLN A 152 5.78 -9.82 -2.83
C GLN A 152 6.69 -10.78 -3.62
N GLN A 153 7.95 -10.41 -3.84
CA GLN A 153 8.91 -11.18 -4.66
C GLN A 153 9.66 -12.28 -3.91
N ASN A 154 9.76 -12.22 -2.57
CA ASN A 154 10.45 -13.25 -1.77
C ASN A 154 9.71 -14.61 -1.71
N VAL A 155 8.78 -14.85 -2.63
CA VAL A 155 7.89 -16.02 -2.67
C VAL A 155 7.73 -16.59 -4.09
N ALA A 156 8.48 -16.05 -5.07
CA ALA A 156 8.48 -16.56 -6.45
C ALA A 156 9.67 -17.51 -6.68
#